data_AF-A0A849EID6-F1
#
_entry.id   AF-A0A849EID6-F1
#
_cell.length_a   1.000
_cell.length_b   1.000
_cell.length_c   1.000
_cell.angle_alpha   90.00
_cell.angle_beta   90.00
_cell.angle_gamma   90.00
#
_symmetry.space_group_name_H-M   'P 1'
#
loop_
_entity.id
_entity.type
_entity.pdbx_description
1 polymer ?
#
loop_
_entity_poly.entity_id
_entity_poly.type
_entity_poly.pdbx_seq_one_letter_code
_entity_poly.pdbx_strand_id
1 'polypeptide(L)'
;MDLVNDGTFEQNNGLVGFYSDQEALTISGAYMPILFDTEVAVGGGLILETTVNVENNVNLITGDIITEKAATTVYSNFLDNSFYIGESSASKINGYGAMTNKETFMFPVGNEDRLRPLTIESVAINAMAKCAYFFEDPNNSKTLNIDFSTTKKATEFISVSDKEFWRLESDVPSKITLTWDEYSNVGVLGEYLNELKVVGWSKSENQWVNLGNSAVEGGMGYGSVTSETVVPNDYEIFTIGGNDSRLETYATMDLDNYFMTPNGDGANDMLILEGIENSPNNLLEIFNRYGVLVYTQANYQNDFNGQSNRNAVVKRGTGLSSGIYFYILTMHDLRQKHQGYLYISN
;
A
#
# COMPACT_ATOMS: atom_id res chain seq x y z
N MET A 1 -34.72 18.47 -3.07
CA MET A 1 -35.90 17.69 -3.52
C MET A 1 -35.36 16.38 -4.04
N ASP A 2 -36.00 15.27 -3.69
CA ASP A 2 -35.63 13.96 -4.20
C ASP A 2 -35.88 13.86 -5.71
N LEU A 3 -35.09 13.04 -6.39
CA LEU A 3 -35.29 12.70 -7.80
C LEU A 3 -35.86 11.29 -7.89
N VAL A 4 -37.05 11.15 -8.47
CA VAL A 4 -37.66 9.86 -8.80
C VAL A 4 -37.72 9.73 -10.31
N ASN A 5 -36.96 8.80 -10.88
CA ASN A 5 -36.92 8.57 -12.32
C ASN A 5 -37.70 7.31 -12.74
N ASP A 6 -38.98 7.51 -13.05
CA ASP A 6 -39.88 6.48 -13.60
C ASP A 6 -40.12 6.63 -15.11
N GLY A 7 -39.28 7.42 -15.80
CA GLY A 7 -39.38 7.69 -17.23
C GLY A 7 -38.06 7.47 -17.97
N THR A 8 -38.10 7.68 -19.28
CA THR A 8 -36.92 7.68 -20.14
C THR A 8 -36.24 9.05 -20.11
N PHE A 9 -34.94 9.06 -19.84
CA PHE A 9 -34.08 10.24 -19.94
C PHE A 9 -33.68 10.42 -21.41
N GLU A 10 -34.20 11.45 -22.11
CA GLU A 10 -33.84 11.77 -23.50
C GLU A 10 -33.16 13.15 -23.60
N GLN A 11 -32.11 13.25 -24.42
CA GLN A 11 -31.41 14.51 -24.76
C GLN A 11 -30.78 15.28 -23.58
N ASN A 12 -30.26 14.56 -22.59
CA ASN A 12 -29.67 15.18 -21.40
C ASN A 12 -28.30 15.79 -21.74
N ASN A 13 -28.26 17.10 -21.94
CA ASN A 13 -27.02 17.85 -22.19
C ASN A 13 -26.82 18.99 -21.17
N GLY A 14 -27.58 18.97 -20.08
CA GLY A 14 -27.61 20.05 -19.09
C GLY A 14 -27.03 19.65 -17.74
N LEU A 15 -26.96 20.65 -16.86
CA LEU A 15 -26.58 20.49 -15.46
C LEU A 15 -27.79 20.10 -14.60
N VAL A 16 -27.63 19.06 -13.80
CA VAL A 16 -28.53 18.71 -12.69
C VAL A 16 -27.79 18.91 -11.38
N GLY A 17 -28.30 19.80 -10.53
CA GLY A 17 -27.71 20.09 -9.22
C GLY A 17 -28.58 19.59 -8.07
N PHE A 18 -27.95 18.94 -7.10
CA PHE A 18 -28.56 18.50 -5.85
C PHE A 18 -28.04 19.36 -4.70
N TYR A 19 -28.95 20.08 -4.04
CA TYR A 19 -28.61 21.06 -3.02
C TYR A 19 -29.44 20.85 -1.76
N SER A 20 -28.77 20.64 -0.63
CA SER A 20 -29.36 20.58 0.70
C SER A 20 -28.27 20.77 1.75
N ASP A 21 -28.44 21.69 2.69
CA ASP A 21 -27.39 21.97 3.69
C ASP A 21 -27.31 20.91 4.80
N GLN A 22 -28.42 20.24 5.13
CA GLN A 22 -28.52 19.35 6.30
C GLN A 22 -29.25 18.04 5.98
N GLU A 23 -30.35 18.11 5.23
CA GLU A 23 -31.15 16.93 4.93
C GLU A 23 -30.49 16.10 3.82
N ALA A 24 -30.59 14.78 3.93
CA ALA A 24 -30.26 13.89 2.82
C ALA A 24 -31.24 14.09 1.66
N LEU A 25 -30.76 13.85 0.44
CA LEU A 25 -31.61 13.74 -0.75
C LEU A 25 -31.50 12.34 -1.32
N THR A 26 -32.57 11.85 -1.95
CA THR A 26 -32.61 10.51 -2.54
C THR A 26 -32.78 10.58 -4.05
N ILE A 27 -32.06 9.71 -4.77
CA ILE A 27 -32.32 9.38 -6.17
C ILE A 27 -32.85 7.95 -6.24
N SER A 28 -34.07 7.79 -6.74
CA SER A 28 -34.76 6.51 -6.86
C SER A 28 -35.54 6.41 -8.17
N GLY A 29 -36.29 5.34 -8.36
CA GLY A 29 -37.15 5.11 -9.53
C GLY A 29 -36.80 3.86 -10.32
N ALA A 30 -37.69 3.51 -11.26
CA ALA A 30 -37.59 2.28 -12.05
C ALA A 30 -36.46 2.29 -13.10
N TYR A 31 -35.95 3.47 -13.49
CA TYR A 31 -34.94 3.61 -14.53
C TYR A 31 -33.70 4.36 -14.01
N MET A 32 -32.52 3.91 -14.44
CA MET A 32 -31.25 4.56 -14.13
C MET A 32 -31.18 5.92 -14.84
N PRO A 33 -31.14 7.07 -14.13
CA PRO A 33 -30.97 8.35 -14.79
C PRO A 33 -29.58 8.45 -15.46
N ILE A 34 -29.54 9.15 -16.59
CA ILE A 34 -28.31 9.49 -17.31
C ILE A 34 -28.16 11.00 -17.27
N LEU A 35 -27.27 11.49 -16.41
CA LEU A 35 -27.01 12.91 -16.20
C LEU A 35 -25.80 13.33 -17.03
N PHE A 36 -25.83 14.52 -17.61
CA PHE A 36 -24.70 15.03 -18.38
C PHE A 36 -23.67 15.67 -17.45
N ASP A 37 -24.06 16.81 -16.87
CA ASP A 37 -23.32 17.48 -15.79
C ASP A 37 -24.10 17.32 -14.49
N THR A 38 -23.40 17.02 -13.40
CA THR A 38 -23.98 16.86 -12.06
C THR A 38 -23.23 17.71 -11.05
N GLU A 39 -23.95 18.38 -10.16
CA GLU A 39 -23.38 19.06 -8.99
C GLU A 39 -24.01 18.53 -7.71
N VAL A 40 -23.18 18.20 -6.72
CA VAL A 40 -23.61 17.61 -5.44
C VAL A 40 -23.12 18.48 -4.29
N ALA A 41 -24.08 19.16 -3.65
CA ALA A 41 -23.90 19.93 -2.43
C ALA A 41 -25.01 19.53 -1.43
N VAL A 42 -24.94 18.30 -0.94
CA VAL A 42 -25.97 17.68 -0.10
C VAL A 42 -25.35 17.29 1.23
N GLY A 43 -25.28 18.20 2.20
CA GLY A 43 -24.59 18.00 3.48
C GLY A 43 -25.05 16.77 4.27
N GLY A 44 -26.32 16.34 4.12
CA GLY A 44 -26.85 15.10 4.70
C GLY A 44 -26.56 13.83 3.89
N GLY A 45 -25.94 13.96 2.72
CA GLY A 45 -25.66 12.89 1.76
C GLY A 45 -26.70 12.75 0.65
N LEU A 46 -26.24 12.45 -0.56
CA LEU A 46 -27.07 12.09 -1.71
C LEU A 46 -27.16 10.56 -1.80
N ILE A 47 -28.27 10.01 -1.34
CA ILE A 47 -28.53 8.57 -1.29
C ILE A 47 -28.99 8.09 -2.67
N LEU A 48 -28.35 7.06 -3.21
CA LEU A 48 -28.79 6.39 -4.43
C LEU A 48 -29.49 5.08 -4.08
N GLU A 49 -30.75 4.96 -4.48
CA GLU A 49 -31.51 3.71 -4.50
C GLU A 49 -31.57 3.08 -5.90
N THR A 50 -31.11 3.81 -6.92
CA THR A 50 -30.92 3.35 -8.29
C THR A 50 -29.58 3.87 -8.85
N THR A 51 -28.97 3.13 -9.77
CA THR A 51 -27.68 3.53 -10.37
C THR A 51 -27.84 4.83 -11.15
N VAL A 52 -26.88 5.73 -11.01
CA VAL A 52 -26.80 7.01 -11.75
C VAL A 52 -25.64 6.93 -12.72
N ASN A 53 -25.90 7.25 -14.00
CA ASN A 53 -24.84 7.38 -15.00
C ASN A 53 -24.52 8.85 -15.24
N VAL A 54 -23.24 9.16 -15.42
CA VAL A 54 -22.75 10.51 -15.72
C VAL A 54 -21.94 10.49 -17.02
N GLU A 55 -22.31 11.36 -17.96
CA GLU A 55 -21.69 11.43 -19.30
C GLU A 55 -20.55 12.45 -19.40
N ASN A 56 -20.54 13.50 -18.56
CA ASN A 56 -19.51 14.55 -18.62
C ASN A 56 -18.81 14.83 -17.29
N ASN A 57 -19.49 15.41 -16.30
CA ASN A 57 -18.83 15.85 -15.06
C ASN A 57 -19.67 15.65 -13.80
N VAL A 58 -19.02 15.29 -12.69
CA VAL A 58 -19.57 15.42 -11.33
C VAL A 58 -18.74 16.43 -10.54
N ASN A 59 -19.36 17.53 -10.14
CA ASN A 59 -18.79 18.49 -9.20
C ASN A 59 -19.21 18.12 -7.76
N LEU A 60 -18.28 17.58 -6.98
CA LEU A 60 -18.46 17.27 -5.57
C LEU A 60 -18.13 18.51 -4.73
N ILE A 61 -19.12 19.04 -4.00
CA ILE A 61 -18.94 20.28 -3.21
C ILE A 61 -19.00 19.98 -1.72
N THR A 62 -20.06 19.31 -1.28
CA THR A 62 -20.26 18.92 0.12
C THR A 62 -21.21 17.74 0.23
N GLY A 63 -20.95 16.89 1.21
CA GLY A 63 -21.65 15.64 1.46
C GLY A 63 -21.29 14.53 0.47
N ASP A 64 -21.59 13.31 0.89
CA ASP A 64 -21.23 12.12 0.14
C ASP A 64 -22.33 11.70 -0.82
N ILE A 65 -21.96 11.09 -1.95
CA ILE A 65 -22.84 10.22 -2.70
C ILE A 65 -22.84 8.86 -2.00
N ILE A 66 -23.99 8.41 -1.52
CA ILE A 66 -24.13 7.23 -0.65
C ILE A 66 -24.82 6.11 -1.42
N THR A 67 -24.22 4.92 -1.40
CA THR A 67 -24.85 3.69 -1.91
C THR A 67 -24.70 2.57 -0.88
N GLU A 68 -25.53 1.53 -0.98
CA GLU A 68 -25.43 0.37 -0.09
C GLU A 68 -24.08 -0.35 -0.31
N LYS A 69 -23.28 -0.46 0.76
CA LYS A 69 -21.97 -1.14 0.68
C LYS A 69 -22.07 -2.68 0.74
N ALA A 70 -23.19 -3.21 1.19
CA ALA A 70 -23.43 -4.66 1.26
C ALA A 70 -23.74 -5.30 -0.11
N ALA A 71 -24.14 -4.49 -1.11
CA ALA A 71 -24.51 -4.92 -2.45
C ALA A 71 -23.83 -4.07 -3.52
N THR A 72 -23.49 -4.65 -4.67
CA THR A 72 -22.78 -3.93 -5.76
C THR A 72 -23.71 -3.50 -6.90
N THR A 73 -25.02 -3.53 -6.65
CA THR A 73 -26.08 -3.32 -7.65
C THR A 73 -26.38 -1.86 -7.91
N VAL A 74 -26.17 -0.98 -6.93
CA VAL A 74 -26.40 0.47 -7.04
C VAL A 74 -25.06 1.19 -6.89
N TYR A 75 -24.75 2.07 -7.83
CA TYR A 75 -23.48 2.78 -7.89
C TYR A 75 -23.60 4.10 -8.65
N SER A 76 -22.64 5.00 -8.44
CA SER A 76 -22.45 6.21 -9.26
C SER A 76 -21.47 5.89 -10.39
N ASN A 77 -21.91 5.92 -11.64
CA ASN A 77 -21.15 5.47 -12.81
C ASN A 77 -20.65 6.63 -13.68
N PHE A 78 -19.36 6.61 -13.98
CA PHE A 78 -18.67 7.54 -14.87
C PHE A 78 -18.46 6.90 -16.25
N LEU A 79 -19.22 7.35 -17.25
CA LEU A 79 -19.16 6.84 -18.63
C LEU A 79 -17.99 7.43 -19.42
N ASP A 80 -17.42 6.66 -20.35
CA ASP A 80 -16.52 7.09 -21.44
C ASP A 80 -15.43 8.10 -21.02
N ASN A 81 -15.62 9.40 -21.29
CA ASN A 81 -14.67 10.47 -20.96
C ASN A 81 -15.06 11.32 -19.74
N SER A 82 -16.13 10.94 -19.05
CA SER A 82 -16.58 11.67 -17.86
C SER A 82 -15.53 11.68 -16.74
N PHE A 83 -15.59 12.72 -15.92
CA PHE A 83 -14.69 12.93 -14.80
C PHE A 83 -15.45 13.48 -13.60
N TYR A 84 -14.74 13.69 -12.50
CA TYR A 84 -15.24 14.43 -11.35
C TYR A 84 -14.19 15.45 -10.90
N ILE A 85 -14.63 16.39 -10.09
CA ILE A 85 -13.78 17.34 -9.37
C ILE A 85 -14.32 17.54 -7.95
N GLY A 86 -13.48 18.03 -7.05
CA GLY A 86 -13.91 18.48 -5.72
C GLY A 86 -14.04 17.36 -4.68
N GLU A 87 -13.41 16.22 -4.93
CA GLU A 87 -13.30 15.15 -3.95
C GLU A 87 -12.53 15.64 -2.71
N SER A 88 -13.06 15.31 -1.53
CA SER A 88 -12.44 15.63 -0.25
C SER A 88 -12.91 14.67 0.82
N SER A 89 -12.41 14.82 2.05
CA SER A 89 -12.99 14.11 3.20
C SER A 89 -14.47 14.45 3.43
N ALA A 90 -14.92 15.64 3.01
CA ALA A 90 -16.30 16.11 3.17
C ALA A 90 -17.20 15.81 1.96
N SER A 91 -16.64 15.35 0.83
CA SER A 91 -17.35 15.20 -0.44
C SER A 91 -16.75 14.08 -1.28
N LYS A 92 -17.36 12.89 -1.25
CA LYS A 92 -16.86 11.70 -1.99
C LYS A 92 -17.97 10.67 -2.20
N ILE A 93 -17.63 9.50 -2.71
CA ILE A 93 -18.54 8.36 -2.78
C ILE A 93 -18.35 7.49 -1.53
N ASN A 94 -19.36 7.46 -0.68
CA ASN A 94 -19.43 6.54 0.46
C ASN A 94 -20.26 5.31 0.07
N GLY A 95 -19.63 4.40 -0.67
CA GLY A 95 -20.27 3.27 -1.31
C GLY A 95 -19.57 2.86 -2.60
N TYR A 96 -20.29 2.29 -3.55
CA TYR A 96 -19.78 1.92 -4.87
C TYR A 96 -19.80 3.10 -5.86
N GLY A 97 -18.62 3.42 -6.38
CA GLY A 97 -18.43 4.15 -7.64
C GLY A 97 -18.11 3.17 -8.76
N ALA A 98 -18.43 3.55 -10.00
CA ALA A 98 -18.15 2.74 -11.19
C ALA A 98 -17.56 3.58 -12.32
N MET A 99 -16.79 2.94 -13.20
CA MET A 99 -16.39 3.50 -14.48
C MET A 99 -16.82 2.56 -15.60
N THR A 100 -17.11 3.12 -16.77
CA THR A 100 -17.50 2.37 -17.99
C THR A 100 -16.67 2.89 -19.16
N ASN A 101 -16.13 1.98 -19.98
CA ASN A 101 -15.31 2.28 -21.17
C ASN A 101 -14.05 3.11 -20.87
N LYS A 102 -13.35 2.81 -19.77
CA LYS A 102 -12.10 3.49 -19.37
C LYS A 102 -10.98 2.48 -19.10
N GLU A 103 -9.75 2.88 -19.41
CA GLU A 103 -8.54 2.13 -19.05
C GLU A 103 -8.06 2.51 -17.64
N THR A 104 -8.14 3.80 -17.32
CA THR A 104 -7.67 4.36 -16.05
C THR A 104 -8.75 5.18 -15.36
N PHE A 105 -8.79 5.10 -14.04
CA PHE A 105 -9.67 5.93 -13.22
C PHE A 105 -9.20 5.95 -11.77
N MET A 106 -9.41 7.08 -11.09
CA MET A 106 -9.29 7.18 -9.65
C MET A 106 -10.70 7.19 -9.08
N PHE A 107 -11.04 6.23 -8.23
CA PHE A 107 -12.35 6.21 -7.58
C PHE A 107 -12.31 7.16 -6.37
N PRO A 108 -13.17 8.20 -6.29
CA PRO A 108 -13.22 9.10 -5.15
C PRO A 108 -14.03 8.45 -4.02
N VAL A 109 -13.60 7.29 -3.54
CA VAL A 109 -14.32 6.53 -2.51
C VAL A 109 -13.81 6.85 -1.12
N GLY A 110 -14.65 6.64 -0.11
CA GLY A 110 -14.27 6.84 1.27
C GLY A 110 -15.35 6.41 2.27
N ASN A 111 -15.16 6.82 3.52
CA ASN A 111 -16.07 6.53 4.62
C ASN A 111 -16.02 7.68 5.63
N GLU A 112 -17.18 8.22 6.00
CA GLU A 112 -17.28 9.33 6.96
C GLU A 112 -16.27 10.45 6.62
N ASP A 113 -15.39 10.86 7.51
CA ASP A 113 -14.44 11.95 7.25
C ASP A 113 -13.13 11.48 6.57
N ARG A 114 -13.11 10.28 5.97
CA ARG A 114 -11.92 9.69 5.34
C ARG A 114 -12.13 9.49 3.84
N LEU A 115 -11.39 10.25 3.03
CA LEU A 115 -11.23 10.00 1.59
C LEU A 115 -10.11 8.98 1.39
N ARG A 116 -10.40 7.89 0.68
CA ARG A 116 -9.47 6.77 0.44
C ARG A 116 -9.53 6.35 -1.02
N PRO A 117 -8.98 7.17 -1.93
CA PRO A 117 -9.06 6.88 -3.34
C PRO A 117 -8.32 5.60 -3.67
N LEU A 118 -8.86 4.87 -4.64
CA LEU A 118 -8.19 3.75 -5.30
C LEU A 118 -8.03 4.13 -6.76
N THR A 119 -6.81 4.03 -7.29
CA THR A 119 -6.57 4.19 -8.72
C THR A 119 -6.45 2.82 -9.37
N ILE A 120 -7.12 2.64 -10.51
CA ILE A 120 -6.96 1.48 -11.39
C ILE A 120 -6.29 1.94 -12.69
N GLU A 121 -5.26 1.21 -13.11
CA GLU A 121 -4.58 1.40 -14.39
C GLU A 121 -4.54 0.08 -15.15
N SER A 122 -5.39 -0.03 -16.17
CA SER A 122 -5.68 -1.30 -16.84
C SER A 122 -4.92 -1.43 -18.15
N VAL A 123 -4.60 -2.65 -18.55
CA VAL A 123 -3.88 -2.91 -19.83
C VAL A 123 -4.76 -2.73 -21.07
N ALA A 124 -6.08 -2.58 -20.88
CA ALA A 124 -7.07 -2.35 -21.92
C ALA A 124 -8.31 -1.65 -21.34
N ILE A 125 -9.25 -1.27 -22.21
CA ILE A 125 -10.52 -0.65 -21.80
C ILE A 125 -11.35 -1.62 -20.97
N ASN A 126 -11.78 -1.18 -19.78
CA ASN A 126 -12.78 -1.86 -19.00
C ASN A 126 -14.16 -1.54 -19.56
N ALA A 127 -14.91 -2.57 -19.93
CA ALA A 127 -16.35 -2.40 -20.16
C ALA A 127 -17.04 -1.85 -18.90
N MET A 128 -16.61 -2.31 -17.72
CA MET A 128 -17.02 -1.76 -16.44
C MET A 128 -15.97 -2.08 -15.37
N ALA A 129 -15.77 -1.17 -14.42
CA ALA A 129 -15.14 -1.48 -13.15
C ALA A 129 -15.88 -0.80 -12.00
N LYS A 130 -15.93 -1.41 -10.82
CA LYS A 130 -16.60 -0.85 -9.63
C LYS A 130 -15.68 -0.89 -8.42
N CYS A 131 -15.74 0.14 -7.59
CA CYS A 131 -14.90 0.24 -6.41
C CYS A 131 -15.70 0.77 -5.21
N ALA A 132 -15.45 0.21 -4.04
CA ALA A 132 -15.89 0.74 -2.76
C ALA A 132 -14.79 0.60 -1.71
N TYR A 133 -14.82 1.50 -0.73
CA TYR A 133 -13.90 1.52 0.40
C TYR A 133 -14.62 1.21 1.72
N PHE A 134 -13.95 0.46 2.59
CA PHE A 134 -14.46 -0.02 3.87
C PHE A 134 -13.44 0.28 4.96
N PHE A 135 -13.83 1.12 5.93
CA PHE A 135 -13.05 1.29 7.15
C PHE A 135 -13.48 0.27 8.21
N GLU A 136 -13.21 -1.00 7.90
CA GLU A 136 -13.58 -2.14 8.72
C GLU A 136 -12.41 -3.12 8.84
N ASP A 137 -12.38 -3.85 9.95
CA ASP A 137 -11.45 -4.96 10.12
C ASP A 137 -11.86 -6.12 9.19
N PRO A 138 -11.00 -6.56 8.24
CA PRO A 138 -11.28 -7.69 7.37
C PRO A 138 -11.54 -9.00 8.13
N ASN A 139 -11.04 -9.16 9.37
CA ASN A 139 -11.33 -10.35 10.19
C ASN A 139 -12.79 -10.44 10.65
N ASN A 140 -13.55 -9.35 10.52
CA ASN A 140 -14.94 -9.27 10.95
C ASN A 140 -15.65 -8.13 10.20
N SER A 141 -15.75 -8.25 8.87
CA SER A 141 -16.49 -7.24 8.11
C SER A 141 -17.97 -7.34 8.45
N LYS A 142 -18.48 -6.30 9.08
CA LYS A 142 -19.89 -6.20 9.47
C LYS A 142 -20.76 -5.96 8.25
N THR A 143 -20.28 -5.13 7.33
CA THR A 143 -21.04 -4.78 6.13
C THR A 143 -21.16 -5.95 5.17
N LEU A 144 -20.10 -6.73 4.98
CA LEU A 144 -20.11 -7.89 4.09
C LEU A 144 -20.52 -9.18 4.79
N ASN A 145 -20.66 -9.16 6.13
CA ASN A 145 -20.99 -10.31 6.97
C ASN A 145 -20.10 -11.53 6.68
N ILE A 146 -18.79 -11.29 6.61
CA ILE A 146 -17.77 -12.28 6.24
C ILE A 146 -16.45 -11.97 6.96
N ASP A 147 -15.65 -13.02 7.17
CA ASP A 147 -14.32 -12.97 7.76
C ASP A 147 -13.26 -13.33 6.70
N PHE A 148 -12.38 -12.38 6.42
CA PHE A 148 -11.18 -12.53 5.60
C PHE A 148 -9.94 -12.63 6.51
N SER A 149 -9.87 -13.71 7.29
CA SER A 149 -8.89 -13.84 8.37
C SER A 149 -7.47 -13.44 7.93
N THR A 150 -6.93 -12.41 8.56
CA THR A 150 -5.60 -11.88 8.26
C THR A 150 -4.48 -12.85 8.60
N THR A 151 -4.80 -13.98 9.25
CA THR A 151 -3.86 -15.09 9.52
C THR A 151 -3.73 -16.10 8.38
N LYS A 152 -4.72 -16.17 7.48
CA LYS A 152 -4.67 -17.06 6.31
C LYS A 152 -3.89 -16.36 5.20
N LYS A 153 -2.62 -16.70 5.06
CA LYS A 153 -1.69 -16.04 4.15
C LYS A 153 -0.94 -17.08 3.33
N ALA A 154 -0.67 -16.78 2.06
CA ALA A 154 0.14 -17.65 1.21
C ALA A 154 1.58 -17.81 1.73
N THR A 155 2.09 -16.85 2.50
CA THR A 155 3.35 -16.96 3.22
C THR A 155 3.25 -16.29 4.59
N GLU A 156 3.99 -16.82 5.57
CA GLU A 156 4.06 -16.27 6.93
C GLU A 156 4.67 -14.85 6.97
N PHE A 157 5.39 -14.45 5.92
CA PHE A 157 6.11 -13.17 5.86
C PHE A 157 5.24 -11.98 5.51
N ILE A 158 3.99 -12.19 5.08
CA ILE A 158 3.09 -11.10 4.73
C ILE A 158 2.44 -10.59 6.01
N SER A 159 2.46 -9.28 6.25
CA SER A 159 1.54 -8.63 7.19
C SER A 159 0.33 -8.10 6.41
N VAL A 160 -0.84 -8.11 7.02
CA VAL A 160 -2.11 -7.67 6.39
C VAL A 160 -2.78 -6.69 7.33
N SER A 161 -3.21 -5.55 6.82
CA SER A 161 -3.94 -4.55 7.61
C SER A 161 -5.23 -5.12 8.19
N ASP A 162 -5.49 -4.79 9.45
CA ASP A 162 -6.74 -5.06 10.17
C ASP A 162 -7.62 -3.79 10.27
N LYS A 163 -7.29 -2.73 9.53
CA LYS A 163 -7.93 -1.41 9.66
C LYS A 163 -8.96 -1.12 8.57
N GLU A 164 -8.69 -1.55 7.36
CA GLU A 164 -9.46 -1.15 6.18
C GLU A 164 -9.24 -2.09 5.01
N PHE A 165 -10.13 -2.00 4.02
CA PHE A 165 -9.97 -2.67 2.73
C PHE A 165 -10.78 -1.97 1.64
N TRP A 166 -10.46 -2.30 0.40
CA TRP A 166 -11.17 -1.90 -0.81
C TRP A 166 -11.73 -3.14 -1.49
N ARG A 167 -12.88 -3.00 -2.13
CA ARG A 167 -13.38 -3.99 -3.08
C ARG A 167 -13.35 -3.38 -4.47
N LEU A 168 -12.70 -4.06 -5.41
CA LEU A 168 -12.56 -3.63 -6.80
C LEU A 168 -13.02 -4.77 -7.73
N GLU A 169 -14.01 -4.49 -8.57
CA GLU A 169 -14.54 -5.43 -9.57
C GLU A 169 -14.07 -4.99 -10.96
N SER A 170 -13.32 -5.85 -11.66
CA SER A 170 -12.91 -5.68 -13.06
C SER A 170 -12.33 -6.99 -13.60
N ASP A 171 -12.62 -7.30 -14.87
CA ASP A 171 -12.08 -8.47 -15.59
C ASP A 171 -10.78 -8.16 -16.34
N VAL A 172 -10.36 -6.89 -16.41
CA VAL A 172 -9.18 -6.48 -17.17
C VAL A 172 -7.95 -6.51 -16.25
N PRO A 173 -6.83 -7.12 -16.67
CA PRO A 173 -5.58 -7.04 -15.93
C PRO A 173 -5.18 -5.59 -15.67
N SER A 174 -4.90 -5.25 -14.42
CA SER A 174 -4.73 -3.88 -13.96
C SER A 174 -3.69 -3.78 -12.86
N LYS A 175 -3.01 -2.64 -12.79
CA LYS A 175 -2.34 -2.18 -11.58
C LYS A 175 -3.34 -1.44 -10.70
N ILE A 176 -3.23 -1.63 -9.39
CA ILE A 176 -4.10 -1.02 -8.39
C ILE A 176 -3.24 -0.21 -7.44
N THR A 177 -3.57 1.06 -7.25
CA THR A 177 -2.89 1.94 -6.30
C THR A 177 -3.82 2.23 -5.13
N LEU A 178 -3.39 1.82 -3.94
CA LEU A 178 -4.07 2.09 -2.67
C LEU A 178 -3.40 3.28 -1.98
N THR A 179 -4.20 4.11 -1.32
CA THR A 179 -3.72 5.26 -0.54
C THR A 179 -3.88 5.01 0.96
N TRP A 180 -3.04 5.63 1.77
CA TRP A 180 -3.15 5.60 3.24
C TRP A 180 -2.97 6.96 3.88
N ASP A 181 -3.37 7.03 5.14
CA ASP A 181 -3.09 8.10 6.08
C ASP A 181 -2.73 7.55 7.47
N GLU A 182 -2.62 8.43 8.47
CA GLU A 182 -2.24 8.07 9.85
C GLU A 182 -3.16 7.02 10.49
N TYR A 183 -4.47 7.05 10.19
CA TYR A 183 -5.44 6.09 10.74
C TYR A 183 -5.30 4.69 10.15
N SER A 184 -4.63 4.59 9.01
CA SER A 184 -4.32 3.31 8.35
C SER A 184 -3.22 2.56 9.12
N ASN A 185 -2.44 3.28 9.94
CA ASN A 185 -1.42 2.76 10.84
C ASN A 185 -0.40 1.83 10.16
N VAL A 186 0.04 2.17 8.94
CA VAL A 186 0.89 1.30 8.11
C VAL A 186 2.25 0.97 8.74
N GLY A 187 2.69 1.73 9.75
CA GLY A 187 3.92 1.44 10.50
C GLY A 187 3.91 0.11 11.26
N VAL A 188 2.75 -0.53 11.47
CA VAL A 188 2.69 -1.90 12.01
C VAL A 188 2.88 -2.97 10.94
N LEU A 189 2.81 -2.60 9.66
CA LEU A 189 2.94 -3.48 8.51
C LEU A 189 4.39 -3.54 8.00
N GLY A 190 5.20 -2.53 8.30
CA GLY A 190 6.62 -2.45 7.94
C GLY A 190 7.31 -1.21 8.52
N GLU A 191 8.63 -1.28 8.68
CA GLU A 191 9.48 -0.18 9.15
C GLU A 191 9.88 0.78 8.02
N TYR A 192 9.88 0.30 6.78
CA TYR A 192 10.25 1.06 5.59
C TYR A 192 9.16 1.02 4.51
N LEU A 193 9.06 2.09 3.71
CA LEU A 193 8.03 2.20 2.66
C LEU A 193 8.10 1.08 1.62
N ASN A 194 9.31 0.62 1.29
CA ASN A 194 9.51 -0.48 0.34
C ASN A 194 9.06 -1.84 0.90
N GLU A 195 8.77 -1.95 2.19
CA GLU A 195 8.18 -3.16 2.78
C GLU A 195 6.67 -3.21 2.61
N LEU A 196 6.02 -2.05 2.47
CA LEU A 196 4.58 -1.96 2.19
C LEU A 196 4.27 -2.55 0.82
N LYS A 197 3.06 -3.06 0.65
CA LYS A 197 2.61 -3.71 -0.58
C LYS A 197 1.09 -3.75 -0.64
N VAL A 198 0.57 -3.99 -1.83
CA VAL A 198 -0.82 -4.39 -2.00
C VAL A 198 -0.94 -5.88 -1.71
N VAL A 199 -1.94 -6.26 -0.92
CA VAL A 199 -2.32 -7.66 -0.71
C VAL A 199 -3.78 -7.86 -1.07
N GLY A 200 -4.12 -9.03 -1.59
CA GLY A 200 -5.49 -9.37 -1.98
C GLY A 200 -5.94 -10.70 -1.40
N TRP A 201 -7.21 -10.79 -1.00
CA TRP A 201 -7.83 -12.05 -0.61
C TRP A 201 -8.20 -12.85 -1.86
N SER A 202 -7.41 -13.88 -2.17
CA SER A 202 -7.62 -14.71 -3.36
C SER A 202 -8.88 -15.58 -3.20
N LYS A 203 -9.77 -15.53 -4.19
CA LYS A 203 -10.98 -16.37 -4.25
C LYS A 203 -10.66 -17.85 -4.41
N SER A 204 -9.67 -18.19 -5.23
CA SER A 204 -9.29 -19.57 -5.50
C SER A 204 -8.57 -20.20 -4.31
N GLU A 205 -7.64 -19.46 -3.69
CA GLU A 205 -6.78 -19.97 -2.62
C GLU A 205 -7.37 -19.77 -1.21
N ASN A 206 -8.40 -18.94 -1.06
CA ASN A 206 -9.01 -18.59 0.23
C ASN A 206 -8.00 -18.09 1.27
N GLN A 207 -7.08 -17.23 0.82
CA GLN A 207 -6.02 -16.64 1.64
C GLN A 207 -5.53 -15.32 1.05
N TRP A 208 -4.86 -14.53 1.88
CA TRP A 208 -4.15 -13.32 1.48
C TRP A 208 -2.89 -13.67 0.68
N VAL A 209 -2.72 -13.00 -0.46
CA VAL A 209 -1.53 -13.13 -1.31
C VAL A 209 -0.87 -11.77 -1.51
N ASN A 210 0.45 -11.78 -1.73
CA ASN A 210 1.21 -10.59 -2.06
C ASN A 210 0.97 -10.20 -3.53
N LEU A 211 0.48 -8.99 -3.76
CA LEU A 211 0.26 -8.43 -5.10
C LEU A 211 1.33 -7.42 -5.49
N GLY A 212 2.33 -7.19 -4.65
CA GLY A 212 3.52 -6.43 -4.97
C GLY A 212 3.48 -4.95 -4.57
N ASN A 213 4.58 -4.29 -4.91
CA ASN A 213 4.86 -2.88 -4.70
C ASN A 213 5.68 -2.41 -5.92
N SER A 214 4.98 -2.16 -7.03
CA SER A 214 5.61 -1.67 -8.26
C SER A 214 5.91 -0.17 -8.21
N ALA A 215 5.26 0.56 -7.29
CA ALA A 215 5.55 1.93 -6.93
C ALA A 215 5.09 2.20 -5.49
N VAL A 216 5.85 3.00 -4.74
CA VAL A 216 5.48 3.50 -3.42
C VAL A 216 5.92 4.96 -3.27
N GLU A 217 5.01 5.79 -2.79
CA GLU A 217 5.22 7.23 -2.66
C GLU A 217 4.71 7.76 -1.31
N GLY A 218 5.27 8.87 -0.83
CA GLY A 218 4.88 9.51 0.42
C GLY A 218 5.76 9.13 1.61
N GLY A 219 5.13 8.89 2.76
CA GLY A 219 5.76 8.58 4.05
C GLY A 219 4.85 7.72 4.93
N MET A 220 5.32 7.32 6.12
CA MET A 220 4.55 6.42 7.00
C MET A 220 3.22 7.00 7.51
N GLY A 221 3.06 8.33 7.50
CA GLY A 221 1.82 8.99 7.89
C GLY A 221 0.83 9.21 6.73
N TYR A 222 1.29 9.21 5.49
CA TYR A 222 0.44 9.35 4.29
C TYR A 222 1.19 8.91 3.04
N GLY A 223 0.53 8.26 2.10
CA GLY A 223 1.18 7.84 0.87
C GLY A 223 0.34 6.92 0.01
N SER A 224 0.98 6.28 -0.96
CA SER A 224 0.33 5.30 -1.83
C SER A 224 1.26 4.15 -2.20
N VAL A 225 0.68 2.98 -2.49
CA VAL A 225 1.38 1.78 -2.94
C VAL A 225 0.62 1.15 -4.10
N THR A 226 1.36 0.79 -5.15
CA THR A 226 0.83 0.23 -6.39
C THR A 226 1.19 -1.25 -6.51
N SER A 227 0.22 -2.09 -6.85
CA SER A 227 0.43 -3.52 -7.10
C SER A 227 1.25 -3.77 -8.38
N GLU A 228 1.67 -5.01 -8.58
CA GLU A 228 1.91 -5.58 -9.91
C GLU A 228 0.59 -5.74 -10.67
N THR A 229 0.65 -6.16 -11.93
CA THR A 229 -0.56 -6.38 -12.73
C THR A 229 -1.32 -7.62 -12.25
N VAL A 230 -2.59 -7.44 -11.91
CA VAL A 230 -3.50 -8.48 -11.39
C VAL A 230 -4.85 -8.39 -12.11
N VAL A 231 -5.63 -9.48 -12.14
CA VAL A 231 -7.04 -9.41 -12.54
C VAL A 231 -7.87 -9.13 -11.28
N PRO A 232 -8.52 -7.96 -11.14
CA PRO A 232 -9.20 -7.62 -9.89
C PRO A 232 -10.26 -8.64 -9.47
N ASN A 233 -11.01 -9.19 -10.42
CA ASN A 233 -12.05 -10.19 -10.15
C ASN A 233 -11.55 -11.54 -9.61
N ASP A 234 -10.25 -11.82 -9.61
CA ASP A 234 -9.67 -13.00 -8.93
C ASP A 234 -9.63 -12.86 -7.39
N TYR A 235 -9.87 -11.64 -6.89
CA TYR A 235 -9.80 -11.30 -5.47
C TYR A 235 -11.15 -10.79 -4.95
N GLU A 236 -11.43 -11.03 -3.67
CA GLU A 236 -12.64 -10.48 -3.02
C GLU A 236 -12.42 -9.03 -2.57
N ILE A 237 -11.29 -8.79 -1.93
CA ILE A 237 -10.90 -7.49 -1.38
C ILE A 237 -9.39 -7.29 -1.47
N PHE A 238 -8.99 -6.03 -1.43
CA PHE A 238 -7.61 -5.56 -1.42
C PHE A 238 -7.36 -4.75 -0.15
N THR A 239 -6.18 -4.86 0.41
CA THR A 239 -5.74 -3.94 1.47
C THR A 239 -4.24 -3.71 1.39
N ILE A 240 -3.75 -2.83 2.25
CA ILE A 240 -2.33 -2.61 2.44
C ILE A 240 -1.81 -3.73 3.32
N GLY A 241 -0.72 -4.34 2.86
CA GLY A 241 0.08 -5.26 3.65
C GLY A 241 1.50 -4.74 3.76
N GLY A 242 2.34 -5.58 4.34
CA GLY A 242 3.76 -5.35 4.33
C GLY A 242 4.55 -6.63 4.59
N ASN A 243 5.71 -6.50 5.22
CA ASN A 243 6.47 -7.63 5.72
C ASN A 243 6.27 -7.72 7.22
N ASP A 244 5.95 -8.90 7.75
CA ASP A 244 5.97 -9.09 9.20
C ASP A 244 7.42 -9.02 9.70
N SER A 245 7.83 -7.82 10.11
CA SER A 245 9.19 -7.55 10.58
C SER A 245 9.53 -8.31 11.87
N ARG A 246 8.51 -8.79 12.60
CA ARG A 246 8.68 -9.60 13.82
C ARG A 246 9.00 -11.06 13.50
N LEU A 247 8.75 -11.49 12.27
CA LEU A 247 9.07 -12.80 11.71
C LEU A 247 10.24 -12.74 10.72
N GLU A 248 11.01 -11.65 10.70
CA GLU A 248 12.29 -11.51 9.98
C GLU A 248 13.34 -12.51 10.53
N THR A 249 13.11 -13.79 10.27
CA THR A 249 14.15 -14.81 10.38
C THR A 249 15.04 -14.61 9.16
N TYR A 250 16.07 -13.78 9.31
CA TYR A 250 17.18 -13.82 8.38
C TYR A 250 17.69 -15.26 8.33
N ALA A 251 17.76 -15.85 7.15
CA ALA A 251 18.38 -17.15 7.01
C ALA A 251 19.84 -17.02 7.49
N THR A 252 20.27 -17.92 8.38
CA THR A 252 21.66 -17.95 8.78
C THR A 252 22.48 -18.40 7.58
N MET A 253 23.39 -17.55 7.14
CA MET A 253 24.44 -17.94 6.20
C MET A 253 25.71 -18.23 7.01
N ASP A 254 26.50 -19.20 6.58
CA ASP A 254 27.82 -19.47 7.16
C ASP A 254 28.86 -18.75 6.31
N LEU A 255 29.46 -17.70 6.89
CA LEU A 255 30.75 -17.19 6.46
C LEU A 255 31.84 -17.76 7.35
N ASP A 256 33.05 -17.76 6.82
CA ASP A 256 34.23 -18.10 7.58
C ASP A 256 34.53 -17.05 8.66
N ASN A 257 35.47 -17.41 9.54
CA ASN A 257 36.07 -16.48 10.47
C ASN A 257 37.31 -15.85 9.84
N TYR A 258 37.48 -14.54 10.06
CA TYR A 258 38.47 -13.77 9.34
C TYR A 258 39.68 -13.40 10.20
N PHE A 259 40.81 -13.19 9.54
CA PHE A 259 42.06 -12.72 10.15
C PHE A 259 42.56 -11.51 9.37
N MET A 260 42.90 -10.44 10.08
CA MET A 260 43.40 -9.19 9.50
C MET A 260 44.75 -8.80 10.07
N THR A 261 45.64 -8.33 9.20
CA THR A 261 46.93 -7.71 9.53
C THR A 261 47.06 -6.35 8.87
N PRO A 262 46.37 -5.31 9.38
CA PRO A 262 46.33 -3.99 8.75
C PRO A 262 47.65 -3.21 8.97
N ASN A 263 48.73 -3.69 8.35
CA ASN A 263 50.09 -3.17 8.43
C ASN A 263 50.53 -2.43 7.14
N GLY A 264 49.69 -2.45 6.10
CA GLY A 264 49.92 -1.78 4.82
C GLY A 264 50.86 -2.53 3.87
N ASP A 265 51.09 -3.83 4.08
CA ASP A 265 51.89 -4.68 3.19
C ASP A 265 51.10 -5.24 1.99
N GLY A 266 49.79 -4.97 1.94
CA GLY A 266 48.86 -5.42 0.90
C GLY A 266 48.21 -6.78 1.18
N ALA A 267 48.60 -7.48 2.26
CA ALA A 267 48.07 -8.79 2.63
C ALA A 267 47.19 -8.71 3.88
N ASN A 268 45.91 -9.09 3.73
CA ASN A 268 44.91 -9.08 4.81
C ASN A 268 44.74 -7.71 5.50
N ASP A 269 44.96 -6.61 4.76
CA ASP A 269 44.78 -5.25 5.26
C ASP A 269 43.31 -4.85 5.44
N MET A 270 42.40 -5.52 4.72
CA MET A 270 40.96 -5.24 4.69
C MET A 270 40.12 -6.48 5.01
N LEU A 271 38.95 -6.27 5.60
CA LEU A 271 37.96 -7.33 5.78
C LEU A 271 37.17 -7.53 4.48
N ILE A 272 37.48 -8.61 3.77
CA ILE A 272 36.79 -8.99 2.54
C ILE A 272 35.75 -10.06 2.87
N LEU A 273 34.46 -9.71 2.79
CA LEU A 273 33.34 -10.62 2.96
C LEU A 273 32.83 -11.02 1.57
N GLU A 274 32.71 -12.31 1.32
CA GLU A 274 32.23 -12.85 0.04
C GLU A 274 30.71 -12.73 -0.07
N GLY A 275 30.21 -12.52 -1.29
CA GLY A 275 28.78 -12.50 -1.58
C GLY A 275 28.07 -11.18 -1.28
N ILE A 276 28.75 -10.18 -0.72
CA ILE A 276 28.15 -8.86 -0.43
C ILE A 276 27.72 -8.11 -1.70
N GLU A 277 28.33 -8.42 -2.84
CA GLU A 277 27.95 -7.90 -4.15
C GLU A 277 26.53 -8.31 -4.58
N ASN A 278 26.02 -9.42 -4.02
CA ASN A 278 24.66 -9.89 -4.25
C ASN A 278 23.64 -9.20 -3.34
N SER A 279 24.09 -8.39 -2.37
CA SER A 279 23.23 -7.55 -1.54
C SER A 279 23.80 -6.12 -1.43
N PRO A 280 23.56 -5.26 -2.43
CA PRO A 280 23.97 -3.84 -2.37
C PRO A 280 23.41 -3.10 -1.14
N ASN A 281 22.24 -3.49 -0.66
CA ASN A 281 21.64 -3.03 0.59
C ASN A 281 22.04 -3.98 1.74
N ASN A 282 23.30 -3.88 2.17
CA ASN A 282 23.83 -4.65 3.31
C ASN A 282 24.23 -3.72 4.47
N LEU A 283 24.40 -4.30 5.66
CA LEU A 283 24.88 -3.62 6.86
C LEU A 283 25.94 -4.47 7.55
N LEU A 284 27.14 -3.93 7.70
CA LEU A 284 28.21 -4.50 8.52
C LEU A 284 28.29 -3.78 9.87
N GLU A 285 28.30 -4.53 10.96
CA GLU A 285 28.53 -4.05 12.32
C GLU A 285 29.64 -4.86 12.99
N ILE A 286 30.62 -4.20 13.61
CA ILE A 286 31.74 -4.84 14.29
C ILE A 286 31.79 -4.38 15.75
N PHE A 287 31.89 -5.34 16.66
CA PHE A 287 31.88 -5.18 18.10
C PHE A 287 33.19 -5.69 18.70
N ASN A 288 33.69 -5.02 19.74
CA ASN A 288 34.80 -5.56 20.52
C ASN A 288 34.35 -6.71 21.44
N ARG A 289 35.30 -7.36 22.12
CA ARG A 289 35.03 -8.46 23.07
C ARG A 289 34.08 -8.14 24.23
N TYR A 290 33.78 -6.87 24.48
CA TYR A 290 32.84 -6.42 25.51
C TYR A 290 31.45 -6.10 24.94
N GLY A 291 31.19 -6.41 23.67
CA GLY A 291 29.93 -6.12 22.99
C GLY A 291 29.76 -4.65 22.60
N VAL A 292 30.83 -3.85 22.64
CA VAL A 292 30.76 -2.44 22.26
C VAL A 292 30.98 -2.30 20.76
N LEU A 293 30.03 -1.68 20.06
CA LEU A 293 30.11 -1.38 18.63
C LEU A 293 31.28 -0.42 18.35
N VAL A 294 32.25 -0.86 17.56
CA VAL A 294 33.45 -0.11 17.18
C VAL A 294 33.43 0.35 15.72
N TYR A 295 32.66 -0.32 14.86
CA TYR A 295 32.50 0.07 13.46
C TYR A 295 31.12 -0.33 12.94
N THR A 296 30.54 0.50 12.09
CA THR A 296 29.30 0.18 11.36
C THR A 296 29.29 0.85 10.00
N GLN A 297 28.85 0.15 8.96
CA GLN A 297 28.72 0.71 7.62
C GLN A 297 27.54 0.08 6.89
N ALA A 298 26.62 0.93 6.44
CA ALA A 298 25.60 0.55 5.47
C ALA A 298 26.21 0.52 4.07
N ASN A 299 25.69 -0.36 3.20
CA ASN A 299 26.18 -0.63 1.86
C ASN A 299 27.70 -0.92 1.85
N TYR A 300 28.16 -1.77 2.76
CA TYR A 300 29.57 -2.13 2.92
C TYR A 300 30.17 -2.62 1.60
N GLN A 301 31.41 -2.20 1.30
CA GLN A 301 32.11 -2.46 0.03
C GLN A 301 33.48 -3.10 0.24
N ASN A 302 33.65 -3.91 1.28
CA ASN A 302 34.94 -4.55 1.60
C ASN A 302 36.08 -3.56 1.90
N ASP A 303 35.76 -2.43 2.53
CA ASP A 303 36.66 -1.30 2.77
C ASP A 303 37.06 -1.11 4.25
N PHE A 304 36.67 -2.02 5.15
CA PHE A 304 37.08 -1.95 6.55
C PHE A 304 38.55 -2.33 6.70
N ASN A 305 39.35 -1.39 7.20
CA ASN A 305 40.81 -1.49 7.33
C ASN A 305 41.29 -1.55 8.79
N GLY A 306 40.44 -2.01 9.72
CA GLY A 306 40.78 -2.07 11.14
C GLY A 306 40.68 -0.73 11.88
N GLN A 307 40.07 0.31 11.29
CA GLN A 307 39.84 1.59 11.97
C GLN A 307 38.40 1.73 12.49
N SER A 308 38.27 2.22 13.73
CA SER A 308 36.96 2.60 14.29
C SER A 308 36.40 3.84 13.60
N ASN A 309 35.10 3.82 13.30
CA ASN A 309 34.37 5.02 12.86
C ASN A 309 33.46 5.62 13.97
N ARG A 310 33.50 5.04 15.18
CA ARG A 310 32.72 5.45 16.36
C ARG A 310 33.54 6.33 17.31
N ASN A 311 32.96 7.48 17.70
CA ASN A 311 33.63 8.52 18.49
C ASN A 311 33.86 8.17 19.98
N ALA A 312 33.14 7.19 20.53
CA ALA A 312 33.04 6.99 21.98
C ALA A 312 34.05 6.00 22.59
N VAL A 313 34.81 5.26 21.78
CA VAL A 313 35.50 4.04 22.26
C VAL A 313 36.99 4.02 21.90
N VAL A 314 37.38 4.64 20.80
CA VAL A 314 38.75 4.72 20.27
C VAL A 314 38.84 6.06 19.53
N LYS A 315 39.95 6.82 19.63
CA LYS A 315 40.10 8.05 18.83
C LYS A 315 39.89 7.68 17.35
N ARG A 316 39.06 8.44 16.63
CA ARG A 316 38.97 8.30 15.15
C ARG A 316 40.39 8.37 14.57
N GLY A 317 40.75 7.38 13.75
CA GLY A 317 42.07 7.28 13.12
C GLY A 317 43.18 6.63 13.95
N THR A 318 42.92 6.18 15.19
CA THR A 318 43.80 5.21 15.85
C THR A 318 43.25 3.82 15.59
N GLY A 319 44.02 2.96 14.91
CA GLY A 319 43.62 1.59 14.58
C GLY A 319 43.15 0.82 15.82
N LEU A 320 42.24 -0.14 15.61
CA LEU A 320 41.73 -1.02 16.65
C LEU A 320 42.88 -1.88 17.21
N SER A 321 42.89 -2.14 18.52
CA SER A 321 43.94 -2.95 19.14
C SER A 321 43.87 -4.41 18.69
N SER A 322 45.01 -5.11 18.67
CA SER A 322 45.05 -6.55 18.37
C SER A 322 44.14 -7.34 19.32
N GLY A 323 43.36 -8.26 18.76
CA GLY A 323 42.40 -9.07 19.53
C GLY A 323 41.22 -9.58 18.70
N ILE A 324 40.31 -10.27 19.39
CA ILE A 324 39.07 -10.80 18.81
C ILE A 324 37.98 -9.73 18.81
N TYR A 325 37.31 -9.62 17.68
CA TYR A 325 36.11 -8.82 17.45
C TYR A 325 35.01 -9.72 16.89
N PHE A 326 33.77 -9.33 17.14
CA PHE A 326 32.60 -10.01 16.61
C PHE A 326 31.99 -9.14 15.52
N TYR A 327 31.50 -9.74 14.44
CA TYR A 327 30.82 -8.98 13.41
C TYR A 327 29.45 -9.58 13.12
N ILE A 328 28.54 -8.70 12.74
CA ILE A 328 27.22 -9.02 12.23
C ILE A 328 27.15 -8.44 10.83
N LEU A 329 26.93 -9.32 9.85
CA LEU A 329 26.63 -8.92 8.48
C LEU A 329 25.15 -9.21 8.21
N THR A 330 24.41 -8.19 7.81
CA THR A 330 23.01 -8.29 7.40
C THR A 330 22.91 -7.97 5.91
N MET A 331 22.46 -8.93 5.11
CA MET A 331 22.20 -8.78 3.68
C MET A 331 20.70 -8.63 3.48
N HIS A 332 20.19 -7.40 3.39
CA HIS A 332 18.75 -7.14 3.34
C HIS A 332 18.12 -7.64 2.03
N ASP A 333 18.85 -7.60 0.91
CA ASP A 333 18.34 -8.06 -0.39
C ASP A 333 18.18 -9.59 -0.42
N LEU A 334 19.10 -10.31 0.22
CA LEU A 334 19.08 -11.77 0.31
C LEU A 334 18.32 -12.30 1.53
N ARG A 335 17.94 -11.41 2.47
CA ARG A 335 17.38 -11.76 3.78
C ARG A 335 18.26 -12.78 4.52
N GLN A 336 19.57 -12.59 4.44
CA GLN A 336 20.56 -13.43 5.13
C GLN A 336 21.31 -12.65 6.20
N LYS A 337 21.65 -13.32 7.28
CA LYS A 337 22.44 -12.74 8.37
C LYS A 337 23.49 -13.72 8.81
N HIS A 338 24.68 -13.20 9.02
CA HIS A 338 25.79 -13.95 9.59
C HIS A 338 26.28 -13.26 10.86
N GLN A 339 26.61 -14.08 11.86
CA GLN A 339 27.37 -13.64 13.01
C GLN A 339 28.64 -14.48 13.08
N GLY A 340 29.78 -13.80 13.00
CA GLY A 340 31.09 -14.43 13.04
C GLY A 340 32.05 -13.68 13.94
N TYR A 341 33.30 -14.12 13.96
CA TYR A 341 34.38 -13.37 14.60
C TYR A 341 35.50 -13.10 13.61
N LEU A 342 36.25 -12.03 13.91
CA LEU A 342 37.48 -11.71 13.22
C LEU A 342 38.58 -11.41 14.23
N TYR A 343 39.81 -11.82 13.93
CA TYR A 343 40.99 -11.50 14.73
C TYR A 343 41.83 -10.44 14.02
N ILE A 344 42.14 -9.34 14.72
CA ILE A 344 43.02 -8.28 14.23
C ILE A 344 44.39 -8.45 14.87
N SER A 345 45.45 -8.38 14.07
CA SER A 345 46.84 -8.35 14.50
C SER A 345 47.58 -7.19 13.84
N ASN A 346 47.86 -6.12 14.58
CA ASN A 346 48.65 -5.00 14.09
C ASN A 346 50.15 -5.21 14.21
#